data_AF-A0A8J3UF06-F1
#
_entry.id   AF-A0A8J3UF06-F1
#
_cell.length_a   1.000
_cell.length_b   1.000
_cell.length_c   1.000
_cell.angle_alpha   90.00
_cell.angle_beta   90.00
_cell.angle_gamma   90.00
#
_symmetry.space_group_name_H-M   'P 1'
#
loop_
_entity.id
_entity.type
_entity.pdbx_description
1 polymer ?
#
loop_
_entity_poly.entity_id
_entity_poly.type
_entity_poly.pdbx_seq_one_letter_code
_entity_poly.pdbx_strand_id
1 'polypeptide(L)'
;MRPLRHSVRAILFDGDEIVLFKRIRPGREPYWITPGGGVEPSDATLEATLRRELDEELGATAGPALRVLTIVEQERLTTVYACRLVHMDLSRRSGPEFLDPANGIHEIVRVRPEKVRELNLISPELADFIADGATTLPALLAAATDAPGRYRPVVDVHLLLFDDEGRVLLGRRQNTGYADGEWQVMPSGHLEEGESIIDATVREAREELGIDVSGLTVAHVTHHRNPGGTARVGMFLVARTTSGTPVNAEPHKCAELAWFPVDALPDRTVPYARAGIEAVRDELGFSLHGWDLPTVSLLEAEAVRAGFEELSVSLIGHHDGSVLVLSDEETDRLPSTVARHGLEAALRVLTDSDQARFVGADDYISVDGRRGRRFVFAAPLPAGSPALGSAAVSRESTAPAEAGAGRPARVRRLPAQDVDASRMPHAERALVAQWLRGE
;
A
#
# COMPACT_ATOMS: atom_id res chain seq x y z
N MET A 1 -24.51 -17.17 11.33
CA MET A 1 -23.15 -17.74 11.39
C MET A 1 -22.26 -16.73 12.12
N ARG A 2 -21.45 -17.15 13.10
CA ARG A 2 -20.44 -16.25 13.66
C ARG A 2 -19.37 -15.99 12.58
N PRO A 3 -18.86 -14.75 12.45
CA PRO A 3 -17.84 -14.44 11.46
C PRO A 3 -16.55 -15.20 11.77
N LEU A 4 -15.92 -15.75 10.72
CA LEU A 4 -14.64 -16.45 10.80
C LEU A 4 -13.56 -15.47 11.28
N ARG A 5 -12.85 -15.79 12.37
CA ARG A 5 -11.78 -14.94 12.89
C ARG A 5 -10.50 -15.20 12.13
N HIS A 6 -9.84 -14.17 11.64
CA HIS A 6 -8.53 -14.30 11.00
C HIS A 6 -7.43 -13.99 12.02
N SER A 7 -6.36 -14.78 12.00
CA SER A 7 -5.15 -14.51 12.77
C SER A 7 -3.91 -14.81 11.96
N VAL A 8 -2.79 -14.24 12.37
CA VAL A 8 -1.48 -14.50 11.78
C VAL A 8 -0.53 -15.04 12.83
N ARG A 9 0.42 -15.85 12.40
CA ARG A 9 1.48 -16.41 13.27
C ARG A 9 2.82 -16.38 12.57
N ALA A 10 3.90 -16.20 13.33
CA ALA A 10 5.26 -16.23 12.81
C ALA A 10 6.03 -17.46 13.30
N ILE A 11 6.59 -18.22 12.37
CA ILE A 11 7.78 -19.06 12.60
C ILE A 11 8.97 -18.11 12.48
N LEU A 12 9.30 -17.45 13.60
CA LEU A 12 10.31 -16.41 13.66
C LEU A 12 11.67 -17.00 13.99
N PHE A 13 12.54 -17.11 12.99
CA PHE A 13 13.90 -17.63 13.15
C PHE A 13 14.84 -16.58 13.75
N ASP A 14 15.48 -16.89 14.86
CA ASP A 14 16.62 -16.17 15.42
C ASP A 14 17.85 -17.08 15.35
N GLY A 15 18.70 -16.85 14.33
CA GLY A 15 19.73 -17.81 13.94
C GLY A 15 19.12 -19.13 13.44
N ASP A 16 19.51 -20.23 14.09
CA ASP A 16 19.04 -21.60 13.81
C ASP A 16 17.88 -22.03 14.74
N GLU A 17 17.42 -21.14 15.62
CA GLU A 17 16.33 -21.39 16.56
C GLU A 17 15.09 -20.59 16.17
N ILE A 18 13.92 -20.99 16.66
CA ILE A 18 12.69 -20.23 16.52
C ILE A 18 12.28 -19.62 17.87
N VAL A 19 11.74 -18.41 17.80
CA VAL A 19 11.21 -17.70 18.96
C VAL A 19 9.78 -18.18 19.24
N LEU A 20 9.52 -18.58 20.49
CA LEU A 20 8.21 -18.98 20.97
C LEU A 20 7.89 -18.28 22.30
N PHE A 21 6.60 -18.14 22.60
CA PHE A 21 6.14 -17.80 23.95
C PHE A 21 5.73 -19.06 24.69
N LYS A 22 6.34 -19.27 25.86
CA LYS A 22 5.86 -20.22 26.85
C LYS A 22 4.87 -19.52 27.76
N ARG A 23 3.63 -19.99 27.77
CA ARG A 23 2.52 -19.45 28.55
C ARG A 23 2.31 -20.28 29.82
N ILE A 24 2.37 -19.61 30.97
CA ILE A 24 2.11 -20.21 32.28
C ILE A 24 0.86 -19.54 32.87
N ARG A 25 -0.22 -20.33 33.05
CA ARG A 25 -1.48 -19.87 33.67
C ARG A 25 -1.86 -20.73 34.87
N PRO A 26 -2.42 -20.16 35.95
CA PRO A 26 -2.89 -20.96 37.08
C PRO A 26 -3.90 -22.03 36.64
N GLY A 27 -3.69 -23.28 37.06
CA GLY A 27 -4.60 -24.39 36.77
C GLY A 27 -4.54 -24.98 35.36
N ARG A 28 -3.57 -24.58 34.52
CA ARG A 28 -3.33 -25.16 33.19
C ARG A 28 -1.86 -25.52 33.03
N GLU A 29 -1.59 -26.66 32.40
CA GLU A 29 -0.21 -27.03 32.05
C GLU A 29 0.42 -25.97 31.14
N PRO A 30 1.73 -25.67 31.30
CA PRO A 30 2.44 -24.78 30.41
C PRO A 30 2.30 -25.22 28.95
N TYR A 31 2.11 -24.25 28.07
CA TYR A 31 1.97 -24.49 26.63
C TYR A 31 2.70 -23.40 25.84
N TRP A 32 3.06 -23.72 24.60
CA TRP A 32 3.83 -22.84 23.74
C TRP A 32 2.96 -22.31 22.60
N ILE A 33 3.25 -21.08 22.19
CA ILE A 33 2.65 -20.46 21.01
C ILE A 33 3.74 -19.75 20.20
N THR A 34 3.57 -19.72 18.90
CA THR A 34 4.33 -18.81 18.02
C THR A 34 3.82 -17.38 18.20
N PRO A 35 4.67 -16.36 18.04
CA PRO A 35 4.23 -14.96 18.07
C PRO A 35 3.22 -14.68 16.95
N GLY A 36 2.38 -13.67 17.15
CA GLY A 36 1.31 -13.24 16.26
C GLY A 36 -0.06 -13.25 16.94
N GLY A 37 -1.01 -12.53 16.33
CA GLY A 37 -2.34 -12.34 16.90
C GLY A 37 -3.43 -12.17 15.85
N GLY A 38 -4.50 -11.50 16.26
CA GLY A 38 -5.72 -11.37 15.46
C GLY A 38 -5.57 -10.30 14.38
N VAL A 39 -6.22 -10.51 13.25
CA VAL A 39 -6.36 -9.45 12.24
C VAL A 39 -7.36 -8.43 12.77
N GLU A 40 -6.91 -7.18 12.87
CA GLU A 40 -7.74 -6.05 13.26
C GLU A 40 -8.34 -5.36 12.03
N PRO A 41 -9.50 -4.67 12.15
CA PRO A 41 -10.09 -3.95 11.03
C PRO A 41 -9.19 -2.86 10.42
N SER A 42 -8.21 -2.37 11.18
CA SER A 42 -7.23 -1.37 10.74
C SER A 42 -6.02 -1.95 10.01
N ASP A 43 -5.85 -3.28 9.99
CA ASP A 43 -4.71 -3.89 9.32
C ASP A 43 -4.92 -3.90 7.80
N ALA A 44 -4.00 -3.26 7.06
CA ALA A 44 -4.07 -3.14 5.61
C ALA A 44 -3.89 -4.48 4.87
N THR A 45 -3.09 -5.38 5.43
CA THR A 45 -2.80 -6.71 4.90
C THR A 45 -2.52 -7.69 6.04
N LEU A 46 -2.56 -8.99 5.76
CA LEU A 46 -2.16 -10.02 6.73
C LEU A 46 -0.68 -9.88 7.15
N GLU A 47 0.19 -9.42 6.25
CA GLU A 47 1.58 -9.14 6.60
C GLU A 47 1.70 -7.90 7.50
N ALA A 48 0.87 -6.87 7.29
CA ALA A 48 0.80 -5.72 8.19
C ALA A 48 0.36 -6.14 9.60
N THR A 49 -0.66 -7.01 9.72
CA THR A 49 -1.04 -7.63 11.01
C THR A 49 0.17 -8.32 11.65
N LEU A 50 0.91 -9.14 10.89
CA LEU A 50 2.05 -9.89 11.41
C LEU A 50 3.13 -8.95 11.96
N ARG A 51 3.43 -7.87 11.22
CA ARG A 51 4.45 -6.89 11.61
C ARG A 51 4.03 -6.10 12.85
N ARG A 52 2.75 -5.71 12.96
CA ARG A 52 2.20 -5.06 14.16
C ARG A 52 2.34 -5.97 15.38
N GLU A 53 1.85 -7.21 15.28
CA GLU A 53 1.88 -8.16 16.39
C GLU A 53 3.31 -8.49 16.84
N LEU A 54 4.28 -8.60 15.91
CA LEU A 54 5.69 -8.80 16.27
C LEU A 54 6.29 -7.60 17.02
N ASP A 55 5.94 -6.37 16.65
CA ASP A 55 6.38 -5.17 17.37
C ASP A 55 5.70 -5.06 18.74
N GLU A 56 4.40 -5.36 18.82
CA GLU A 56 3.62 -5.33 20.06
C GLU A 56 4.08 -6.40 21.07
N GLU A 57 4.19 -7.65 20.63
CA GLU A 57 4.48 -8.78 21.53
C GLU A 57 5.98 -8.93 21.85
N LEU A 58 6.88 -8.52 20.95
CA LEU A 58 8.32 -8.73 21.08
C LEU A 58 9.16 -7.46 20.93
N GLY A 59 8.60 -6.32 20.51
CA GLY A 59 9.39 -5.19 20.03
C GLY A 59 10.27 -5.57 18.84
N ALA A 60 9.80 -6.52 18.03
CA ALA A 60 10.60 -7.18 17.01
C ALA A 60 10.26 -6.70 15.59
N THR A 61 11.31 -6.53 14.80
CA THR A 61 11.21 -6.43 13.34
C THR A 61 11.72 -7.71 12.71
N ALA A 62 11.03 -8.19 11.69
CA ALA A 62 11.43 -9.37 10.92
C ALA A 62 11.69 -9.01 9.45
N GLY A 63 12.49 -9.85 8.79
CA GLY A 63 12.84 -9.77 7.38
C GLY A 63 11.64 -10.09 6.45
N PRO A 64 11.85 -10.80 5.33
CA PRO A 64 10.75 -11.16 4.45
C PRO A 64 9.85 -12.16 5.20
N ALA A 65 8.54 -11.94 5.12
CA ALA A 65 7.55 -12.85 5.66
C ALA A 65 7.03 -13.74 4.52
N LEU A 66 7.51 -14.98 4.47
CA LEU A 66 7.01 -15.97 3.51
C LEU A 66 5.76 -16.61 4.08
N ARG A 67 4.62 -16.54 3.39
CA ARG A 67 3.43 -17.30 3.78
C ARG A 67 3.66 -18.79 3.49
N VAL A 68 3.65 -19.61 4.53
CA VAL A 68 4.09 -21.02 4.44
C VAL A 68 3.01 -22.04 4.77
N LEU A 69 2.00 -21.66 5.57
CA LEU A 69 0.93 -22.56 5.96
C LEU A 69 -0.36 -21.77 6.25
N THR A 70 -1.50 -22.38 5.99
CA THR A 70 -2.82 -21.86 6.42
C THR A 70 -3.53 -22.95 7.20
N ILE A 71 -3.90 -22.67 8.43
CA ILE A 71 -4.57 -23.60 9.34
C ILE A 71 -6.02 -23.15 9.52
N VAL A 72 -6.96 -24.08 9.36
CA VAL A 72 -8.40 -23.83 9.53
C VAL A 72 -8.92 -24.63 10.72
N GLU A 73 -9.33 -23.94 11.78
CA GLU A 73 -9.88 -24.55 13.00
C GLU A 73 -11.28 -23.98 13.26
N GLN A 74 -12.35 -24.78 13.12
CA GLN A 74 -13.76 -24.43 13.37
C GLN A 74 -14.21 -23.00 12.97
N GLU A 75 -13.91 -21.97 13.78
CA GLU A 75 -14.27 -20.56 13.57
C GLU A 75 -13.05 -19.63 13.35
N ARG A 76 -11.86 -20.17 13.07
CA ARG A 76 -10.60 -19.43 12.93
C ARG A 76 -9.77 -19.87 11.72
N LEU A 77 -9.33 -18.90 10.94
CA LEU A 77 -8.34 -19.04 9.87
C LEU A 77 -7.01 -18.45 10.35
N THR A 78 -5.95 -19.26 10.41
CA THR A 78 -4.62 -18.80 10.80
C THR A 78 -3.67 -18.85 9.62
N THR A 79 -3.15 -17.71 9.20
CA THR A 79 -2.09 -17.62 8.21
C THR A 79 -0.72 -17.61 8.90
N VAL A 80 0.12 -18.58 8.58
CA VAL A 80 1.44 -18.75 9.18
C VAL A 80 2.50 -18.25 8.20
N TYR A 81 3.38 -17.41 8.71
CA TYR A 81 4.52 -16.88 7.99
C TYR A 81 5.83 -17.43 8.57
N ALA A 82 6.80 -17.75 7.73
CA ALA A 82 8.19 -17.94 8.14
C ALA A 82 8.96 -16.64 7.88
N CYS A 83 9.80 -16.22 8.84
CA CYS A 83 10.62 -15.02 8.69
C CYS A 83 11.88 -15.10 9.57
N ARG A 84 12.88 -14.27 9.27
CA ARG A 84 14.07 -14.10 10.11
C ARG A 84 13.92 -12.87 11.00
N LEU A 85 14.26 -13.01 12.27
CA LEU A 85 14.38 -11.89 13.18
C LEU A 85 15.51 -10.96 12.72
N VAL A 86 15.23 -9.67 12.65
CA VAL A 86 16.21 -8.64 12.31
C VAL A 86 16.66 -7.88 13.56
N HIS A 87 15.69 -7.49 14.38
CA HIS A 87 15.92 -6.76 15.63
C HIS A 87 14.82 -7.09 16.62
N MET A 88 15.15 -7.09 17.91
CA MET A 88 14.21 -7.31 19.01
C MET A 88 14.62 -6.45 20.21
N ASP A 89 13.70 -5.62 20.69
CA ASP A 89 13.84 -4.84 21.91
C ASP A 89 12.62 -5.04 22.82
N LEU A 90 12.79 -5.90 23.83
CA LEU A 90 11.72 -6.28 24.74
C LEU A 90 11.19 -5.14 25.61
N SER A 91 11.91 -4.01 25.69
CA SER A 91 11.45 -2.82 26.41
C SER A 91 10.35 -2.07 25.67
N ARG A 92 10.21 -2.31 24.36
CA ARG A 92 9.20 -1.69 23.49
C ARG A 92 7.88 -2.46 23.43
N ARG A 93 7.79 -3.61 24.09
CA ARG A 93 6.57 -4.44 24.08
C ARG A 93 5.37 -3.63 24.55
N SER A 94 4.33 -3.65 23.74
CA SER A 94 3.09 -2.93 23.94
C SER A 94 1.95 -3.85 23.56
N GLY A 95 1.19 -4.33 24.53
CA GLY A 95 0.08 -5.24 24.26
C GLY A 95 -0.80 -5.39 25.50
N PRO A 96 -2.12 -5.57 25.32
CA PRO A 96 -3.04 -5.71 26.44
C PRO A 96 -2.72 -6.94 27.30
N GLU A 97 -2.09 -7.99 26.74
CA GLU A 97 -1.68 -9.18 27.49
C GLU A 97 -0.57 -8.95 28.54
N PHE A 98 0.14 -7.82 28.49
CA PHE A 98 1.17 -7.46 29.48
C PHE A 98 0.65 -6.55 30.60
N LEU A 99 -0.58 -6.04 30.48
CA LEU A 99 -1.20 -5.12 31.43
C LEU A 99 -2.07 -5.82 32.48
N ASP A 100 -2.49 -7.06 32.23
CA ASP A 100 -3.35 -7.84 33.14
C ASP A 100 -2.63 -9.12 33.66
N PRO A 101 -2.36 -9.23 34.98
CA PRO A 101 -1.77 -10.40 35.61
C PRO A 101 -2.53 -11.72 35.38
N ALA A 102 -3.83 -11.67 35.04
CA ALA A 102 -4.65 -12.84 34.75
C ALA A 102 -4.26 -13.55 33.43
N ASN A 103 -3.52 -12.87 32.54
CA ASN A 103 -3.12 -13.42 31.23
C ASN A 103 -1.94 -14.41 31.30
N GLY A 104 -1.32 -14.56 32.47
CA GLY A 104 -0.22 -15.48 32.74
C GLY A 104 1.16 -14.90 32.42
N ILE A 105 2.20 -15.66 32.75
CA ILE A 105 3.59 -15.30 32.40
C ILE A 105 3.87 -15.72 30.96
N HIS A 106 4.39 -14.79 30.16
CA HIS A 106 4.91 -15.03 28.82
C HIS A 106 6.44 -15.04 28.89
N GLU A 107 7.02 -16.23 28.96
CA GLU A 107 8.48 -16.41 28.87
C GLU A 107 8.84 -16.59 27.39
N ILE A 108 9.76 -15.74 26.89
CA ILE A 108 10.28 -15.87 25.53
C ILE A 108 11.36 -16.93 25.54
N VAL A 109 11.18 -17.96 24.72
CA VAL A 109 12.14 -19.06 24.59
C VAL A 109 12.61 -19.19 23.15
N ARG A 110 13.84 -19.67 22.98
CA ARG A 110 14.39 -20.07 21.69
C ARG A 110 14.49 -21.58 21.66
N VAL A 111 14.02 -22.17 20.57
CA VAL A 111 13.91 -23.61 20.43
C VAL A 111 14.35 -24.00 19.03
N ARG A 112 15.21 -25.02 18.93
CA ARG A 112 15.53 -25.60 17.63
C ARG A 112 14.27 -26.21 16.99
N PRO A 113 13.99 -25.96 15.69
CA PRO A 113 12.77 -26.44 15.03
C PRO A 113 12.53 -27.94 15.20
N GLU A 114 13.58 -28.77 15.17
CA GLU A 114 13.47 -30.23 15.28
C GLU A 114 12.92 -30.68 16.65
N LYS A 115 13.08 -29.84 17.68
CA LYS A 115 12.66 -30.11 19.06
C LYS A 115 11.26 -29.61 19.38
N VAL A 116 10.59 -28.89 18.47
CA VAL A 116 9.29 -28.28 18.76
C VAL A 116 8.21 -29.32 19.09
N ARG A 117 8.35 -30.56 18.58
CA ARG A 117 7.46 -31.71 18.89
C ARG A 117 7.52 -32.15 20.34
N GLU A 118 8.62 -31.86 21.04
CA GLU A 118 8.78 -32.15 22.45
C GLU A 118 8.00 -31.15 23.34
N LEU A 119 7.51 -30.06 22.74
CA LEU A 119 6.78 -29.02 23.44
C LEU A 119 5.27 -29.21 23.30
N ASN A 120 4.54 -28.76 24.32
CA ASN A 120 3.08 -28.61 24.26
C ASN A 120 2.71 -27.37 23.43
N LEU A 121 3.04 -27.36 22.13
CA LEU A 121 2.66 -26.28 21.21
C LEU A 121 1.15 -26.34 20.97
N ILE A 122 0.46 -25.21 21.10
CA ILE A 122 -1.01 -25.19 21.08
C ILE A 122 -1.62 -25.72 19.77
N SER A 123 -0.88 -25.64 18.67
CA SER A 123 -1.25 -26.18 17.37
C SER A 123 -0.30 -27.33 17.01
N PRO A 124 -0.74 -28.59 17.13
CA PRO A 124 0.08 -29.76 16.77
C PRO A 124 0.48 -29.77 15.29
N GLU A 125 -0.43 -29.37 14.40
CA GLU A 125 -0.16 -29.27 12.96
C GLU A 125 0.99 -28.30 12.66
N LEU A 126 1.00 -27.15 13.35
CA LEU A 126 2.10 -26.20 13.23
C LEU A 126 3.41 -26.78 13.79
N ALA A 127 3.36 -27.57 14.86
CA ALA A 127 4.55 -28.22 15.42
C ALA A 127 5.16 -29.20 14.42
N ASP A 128 4.33 -30.03 13.77
CA ASP A 128 4.78 -30.95 12.74
C ASP A 128 5.36 -30.22 11.53
N PHE A 129 4.68 -29.18 11.04
CA PHE A 129 5.17 -28.37 9.93
C PHE A 129 6.53 -27.72 10.22
N ILE A 130 6.71 -27.15 11.41
CA ILE A 130 7.99 -26.54 11.84
C ILE A 130 9.09 -27.60 11.89
N ALA A 131 8.82 -28.76 12.48
CA ALA A 131 9.81 -29.80 12.67
C ALA A 131 10.23 -30.47 11.34
N ASP A 132 9.27 -30.72 10.44
CA ASP A 132 9.56 -31.26 9.10
C ASP A 132 10.23 -30.23 8.20
N GLY A 133 9.91 -28.94 8.41
CA GLY A 133 10.51 -27.80 7.72
C GLY A 133 11.85 -27.33 8.30
N ALA A 134 12.42 -28.02 9.29
CA ALA A 134 13.57 -27.53 10.05
C ALA A 134 14.78 -27.12 9.18
N THR A 135 15.06 -27.87 8.12
CA THR A 135 16.12 -27.55 7.14
C THR A 135 15.61 -26.70 5.98
N THR A 136 14.40 -26.97 5.49
CA THR A 136 13.86 -26.35 4.27
C THR A 136 13.43 -24.90 4.50
N LEU A 137 12.84 -24.56 5.65
CA LEU A 137 12.38 -23.20 5.95
C LEU A 137 13.53 -22.20 6.03
N PRO A 138 14.65 -22.47 6.73
CA PRO A 138 15.83 -21.60 6.68
C PRO A 138 16.40 -21.43 5.27
N ALA A 139 16.40 -22.49 4.46
CA ALA A 139 16.87 -22.44 3.07
C ALA A 139 15.95 -21.61 2.17
N LEU A 140 14.63 -21.74 2.32
CA LEU A 140 13.64 -20.89 1.64
C LEU A 140 13.80 -19.43 2.05
N LEU A 141 14.02 -19.16 3.34
CA LEU A 141 14.29 -17.80 3.83
C LEU A 141 15.63 -17.24 3.32
N ALA A 142 16.63 -18.09 3.14
CA ALA A 142 17.91 -17.72 2.56
C ALA A 142 17.78 -17.51 1.03
N ALA A 143 16.92 -18.25 0.33
CA ALA A 143 16.61 -17.99 -1.08
C ALA A 143 15.77 -16.72 -1.25
N ALA A 144 14.90 -16.43 -0.29
CA ALA A 144 14.12 -15.20 -0.21
C ALA A 144 14.97 -13.96 0.17
N THR A 145 16.30 -14.07 0.25
CA THR A 145 17.21 -12.91 0.35
C THR A 145 17.30 -12.09 -0.94
N ASP A 146 16.34 -12.22 -1.87
CA ASP A 146 16.04 -11.12 -2.79
C ASP A 146 15.36 -9.97 -2.01
N ALA A 147 16.18 -9.36 -1.15
CA ALA A 147 16.06 -8.09 -0.47
C ALA A 147 14.65 -7.69 0.06
N PRO A 148 14.25 -8.25 1.22
CA PRO A 148 13.14 -7.71 2.01
C PRO A 148 13.34 -6.21 2.29
N GLY A 149 12.31 -5.42 2.03
CA GLY A 149 12.37 -3.96 2.18
C GLY A 149 12.93 -3.22 0.94
N ARG A 150 13.38 -3.91 -0.10
CA ARG A 150 13.54 -3.26 -1.41
C ARG A 150 12.18 -3.00 -2.03
N TYR A 151 12.03 -1.79 -2.54
CA TYR A 151 10.86 -1.38 -3.30
C TYR A 151 10.67 -2.29 -4.51
N ARG A 152 9.47 -2.87 -4.68
CA ARG A 152 9.07 -3.69 -5.83
C ARG A 152 7.92 -3.00 -6.54
N PRO A 153 8.16 -2.34 -7.70
CA PRO A 153 7.06 -1.79 -8.48
C PRO A 153 6.26 -2.93 -9.09
N VAL A 154 4.99 -2.64 -9.38
CA VAL A 154 4.21 -3.47 -10.30
C VAL A 154 4.86 -3.38 -11.69
N VAL A 155 4.96 -4.49 -12.41
CA VAL A 155 5.38 -4.50 -13.81
C VAL A 155 4.19 -4.92 -14.65
N ASP A 156 3.87 -4.11 -15.66
CA ASP A 156 2.79 -4.36 -16.62
C ASP A 156 3.33 -4.38 -18.04
N VAL A 157 2.70 -5.18 -18.89
CA VAL A 157 2.98 -5.27 -20.32
C VAL A 157 1.82 -4.68 -21.12
N HIS A 158 2.15 -3.91 -22.14
CA HIS A 158 1.22 -3.28 -23.07
C HIS A 158 1.65 -3.62 -24.48
N LEU A 159 0.84 -4.37 -25.22
CA LEU A 159 1.11 -4.60 -26.62
C LEU A 159 0.36 -3.57 -27.47
N LEU A 160 1.12 -2.74 -28.19
CA LEU A 160 0.59 -1.81 -29.16
C LEU A 160 0.35 -2.54 -30.48
N LEU A 161 -0.91 -2.78 -30.78
CA LEU A 161 -1.37 -3.26 -32.08
C LEU A 161 -1.80 -2.08 -32.94
N PHE A 162 -1.37 -2.08 -34.19
CA PHE A 162 -1.74 -1.07 -35.19
C PHE A 162 -2.48 -1.72 -36.35
N ASP A 163 -3.49 -1.05 -36.88
CA ASP A 163 -4.12 -1.43 -38.14
C ASP A 163 -3.39 -0.79 -39.35
N ASP A 164 -3.87 -1.10 -40.56
CA ASP A 164 -3.29 -0.58 -41.81
C ASP A 164 -3.38 0.95 -41.93
N GLU A 165 -4.24 1.60 -41.14
CA GLU A 165 -4.39 3.06 -41.07
C GLU A 165 -3.50 3.69 -39.98
N GLY A 166 -2.71 2.88 -39.25
CA GLY A 166 -1.84 3.33 -38.16
C GLY A 166 -2.59 3.67 -36.87
N ARG A 167 -3.85 3.25 -36.74
CA ARG A 167 -4.63 3.41 -35.51
C ARG A 167 -4.25 2.35 -34.50
N VAL A 168 -4.28 2.68 -33.21
CA VAL A 168 -3.98 1.75 -32.11
C VAL A 168 -5.25 1.08 -31.58
N LEU A 169 -5.18 -0.21 -31.25
CA LEU A 169 -6.29 -0.94 -30.63
C LEU A 169 -6.39 -0.63 -29.14
N LEU A 170 -7.56 -0.19 -28.70
CA LEU A 170 -7.88 0.01 -27.28
C LEU A 170 -9.09 -0.82 -26.87
N GLY A 171 -9.12 -1.21 -25.61
CA GLY A 171 -10.26 -1.86 -24.95
C GLY A 171 -10.88 -0.96 -23.88
N ARG A 172 -12.21 -0.89 -23.83
CA ARG A 172 -12.94 -0.12 -22.80
C ARG A 172 -13.14 -1.00 -21.57
N ARG A 173 -12.52 -0.63 -20.46
CA ARG A 173 -12.51 -1.39 -19.20
C ARG A 173 -13.91 -1.51 -18.60
N GLN A 174 -14.25 -2.65 -18.00
CA GLN A 174 -15.43 -2.82 -17.18
C GLN A 174 -15.21 -3.89 -16.10
N ASN A 175 -15.81 -3.74 -14.92
CA ASN A 175 -15.71 -4.71 -13.82
C ASN A 175 -14.27 -5.05 -13.42
N THR A 176 -13.34 -4.12 -13.59
CA THR A 176 -11.92 -4.34 -13.29
C THR A 176 -11.51 -3.75 -11.94
N GLY A 177 -12.37 -2.94 -11.33
CA GLY A 177 -12.12 -2.27 -10.04
C GLY A 177 -11.23 -1.02 -10.12
N TYR A 178 -10.73 -0.67 -11.31
CA TYR A 178 -10.00 0.57 -11.56
C TYR A 178 -10.29 1.10 -12.97
N ALA A 179 -10.59 2.40 -13.09
CA ALA A 179 -10.82 3.09 -14.36
C ALA A 179 -11.87 2.43 -15.27
N ASP A 180 -12.93 1.86 -14.69
CA ASP A 180 -14.03 1.29 -15.45
C ASP A 180 -14.72 2.37 -16.33
N GLY A 181 -14.98 2.01 -17.59
CA GLY A 181 -15.47 2.91 -18.63
C GLY A 181 -14.40 3.74 -19.34
N GLU A 182 -13.13 3.67 -18.93
CA GLU A 182 -12.00 4.27 -19.67
C GLU A 182 -11.38 3.29 -20.67
N TRP A 183 -10.75 3.84 -21.71
CA TRP A 183 -10.01 3.11 -22.73
C TRP A 183 -8.58 2.82 -22.28
N GLN A 184 -8.10 1.61 -22.51
CA GLN A 184 -6.77 1.11 -22.14
C GLN A 184 -6.16 0.43 -23.36
N VAL A 185 -4.82 0.41 -23.46
CA VAL A 185 -4.12 -0.42 -24.46
C VAL A 185 -4.59 -1.87 -24.32
N MET A 186 -4.91 -2.52 -25.44
CA MET A 186 -5.36 -3.90 -25.46
C MET A 186 -4.57 -4.67 -26.54
N PRO A 187 -3.88 -5.77 -26.19
CA PRO A 187 -3.88 -6.45 -24.90
C PRO A 187 -2.91 -5.82 -23.89
N SER A 188 -3.22 -5.94 -22.60
CA SER A 188 -2.34 -5.53 -21.51
C SER A 188 -2.64 -6.21 -20.19
N GLY A 189 -1.60 -6.49 -19.41
CA GLY A 189 -1.80 -7.05 -18.08
C GLY A 189 -0.55 -7.04 -17.22
N HIS A 190 -0.64 -7.70 -16.08
CA HIS A 190 0.45 -7.73 -15.10
C HIS A 190 1.41 -8.87 -15.43
N LEU A 191 2.70 -8.63 -15.17
CA LEU A 191 3.70 -9.70 -15.18
C LEU A 191 3.43 -10.66 -14.01
N GLU A 192 3.33 -11.95 -14.29
CA GLU A 192 3.17 -13.00 -13.30
C GLU A 192 4.53 -13.60 -12.87
N GLU A 193 4.50 -14.35 -11.76
CA GLU A 193 5.70 -15.02 -11.25
C GLU A 193 6.15 -16.13 -12.20
N GLY A 194 7.43 -16.12 -12.57
CA GLY A 194 8.04 -17.18 -13.38
C GLY A 194 7.96 -16.99 -14.90
N GLU A 195 7.42 -15.87 -15.39
CA GLU A 195 7.39 -15.52 -16.82
C GLU A 195 8.26 -14.31 -17.17
N SER A 196 8.67 -14.22 -18.44
CA SER A 196 9.33 -13.03 -18.98
C SER A 196 8.31 -12.01 -19.49
N ILE A 197 8.72 -10.75 -19.70
CA ILE A 197 7.85 -9.74 -20.34
C ILE A 197 7.35 -10.15 -21.73
N ILE A 198 8.12 -11.01 -22.43
CA ILE A 198 7.75 -11.52 -23.75
C ILE A 198 6.66 -12.58 -23.61
N ASP A 199 6.84 -13.52 -22.66
CA ASP A 199 5.87 -14.58 -22.39
C ASP A 199 4.55 -14.00 -21.88
N ALA A 200 4.60 -13.02 -20.98
CA ALA A 200 3.45 -12.28 -20.49
C ALA A 200 2.69 -11.61 -21.64
N THR A 201 3.40 -10.93 -22.54
CA THR A 201 2.76 -10.27 -23.69
C THR A 201 2.08 -11.27 -24.63
N VAL A 202 2.70 -12.44 -24.85
CA VAL A 202 2.11 -13.52 -25.66
C VAL A 202 0.88 -14.11 -24.96
N ARG A 203 0.93 -14.30 -23.64
CA ARG A 203 -0.19 -14.79 -22.83
C ARG A 203 -1.37 -13.83 -22.89
N GLU A 204 -1.16 -12.55 -22.56
CA GLU A 204 -2.20 -11.51 -22.59
C GLU A 204 -2.82 -11.37 -24.00
N ALA A 205 -2.01 -11.42 -25.06
CA ALA A 205 -2.52 -11.38 -26.43
C ALA A 205 -3.44 -12.56 -26.78
N ARG A 206 -3.18 -13.75 -26.23
CA ARG A 206 -4.07 -14.90 -26.40
C ARG A 206 -5.31 -14.80 -25.53
N GLU A 207 -5.14 -14.42 -24.26
CA GLU A 207 -6.22 -14.39 -23.27
C GLU A 207 -7.25 -13.30 -23.57
N GLU A 208 -6.80 -12.09 -23.88
CA GLU A 208 -7.69 -10.94 -24.05
C GLU A 208 -8.18 -10.77 -25.49
N LEU A 209 -7.38 -11.19 -26.48
CA LEU A 209 -7.65 -10.95 -27.90
C LEU A 209 -7.77 -12.19 -28.79
N GLY A 210 -7.38 -13.38 -28.31
CA GLY A 210 -7.39 -14.61 -29.10
C GLY A 210 -6.42 -14.61 -30.29
N ILE A 211 -5.33 -13.83 -30.22
CA ILE A 211 -4.33 -13.71 -31.30
C ILE A 211 -2.96 -14.27 -30.88
N ASP A 212 -2.15 -14.61 -31.87
CA ASP A 212 -0.75 -15.00 -31.68
C ASP A 212 0.18 -13.89 -32.14
N VAL A 213 1.21 -13.61 -31.35
CA VAL A 213 2.22 -12.58 -31.66
C VAL A 213 3.64 -13.13 -31.53
N SER A 214 4.56 -12.60 -32.34
CA SER A 214 5.98 -12.97 -32.29
C SER A 214 6.90 -11.84 -32.76
N GLY A 215 8.20 -11.99 -32.47
CA GLY A 215 9.20 -10.97 -32.78
C GLY A 215 8.96 -9.67 -32.00
N LEU A 216 8.52 -9.80 -30.74
CA LEU A 216 8.22 -8.70 -29.84
C LEU A 216 9.48 -7.89 -29.50
N THR A 217 9.34 -6.57 -29.51
CA THR A 217 10.38 -5.62 -29.09
C THR A 217 9.79 -4.56 -28.19
N VAL A 218 10.53 -4.16 -27.15
CA VAL A 218 10.16 -3.04 -26.29
C VAL A 218 10.33 -1.74 -27.08
N ALA A 219 9.22 -1.04 -27.30
CA ALA A 219 9.18 0.27 -27.94
C ALA A 219 9.36 1.40 -26.93
N HIS A 220 8.83 1.23 -25.72
CA HIS A 220 8.91 2.23 -24.66
C HIS A 220 8.86 1.62 -23.26
N VAL A 221 9.49 2.28 -22.29
CA VAL A 221 9.37 1.97 -20.87
C VAL A 221 8.89 3.22 -20.11
N THR A 222 7.73 3.12 -19.45
CA THR A 222 7.23 4.18 -18.58
C THR A 222 7.47 3.82 -17.13
N HIS A 223 8.16 4.67 -16.38
CA HIS A 223 8.08 4.63 -14.92
C HIS A 223 6.91 5.52 -14.51
N HIS A 224 5.79 4.90 -14.16
CA HIS A 224 4.58 5.62 -13.77
C HIS A 224 4.44 5.63 -12.25
N ARG A 225 4.06 6.78 -11.68
CA ARG A 225 3.54 6.87 -10.31
C ARG A 225 2.12 7.42 -10.37
N ASN A 226 1.14 6.68 -9.86
CA ASN A 226 -0.21 7.23 -9.76
C ASN A 226 -0.27 8.32 -8.68
N PRO A 227 -1.30 9.18 -8.67
CA PRO A 227 -1.43 10.19 -7.62
C PRO A 227 -1.48 9.60 -6.20
N GLY A 228 -1.87 8.32 -6.05
CA GLY A 228 -1.81 7.55 -4.80
C GLY A 228 -0.43 7.12 -4.35
N GLY A 229 0.62 7.37 -5.13
CA GLY A 229 2.00 7.01 -4.77
C GLY A 229 2.44 5.61 -5.17
N THR A 230 1.54 4.78 -5.68
CA THR A 230 1.89 3.46 -6.22
C THR A 230 2.61 3.66 -7.55
N ALA A 231 3.89 3.27 -7.57
CA ALA A 231 4.66 3.23 -8.81
C ALA A 231 4.59 1.87 -9.51
N ARG A 232 4.70 1.93 -10.83
CA ARG A 232 4.70 0.80 -11.76
C ARG A 232 5.68 1.04 -12.90
N VAL A 233 6.16 -0.03 -13.49
CA VAL A 233 6.97 -0.01 -14.72
C VAL A 233 6.13 -0.61 -15.84
N GLY A 234 5.66 0.24 -16.74
CA GLY A 234 4.90 -0.15 -17.91
C GLY A 234 5.83 -0.42 -19.09
N MET A 235 5.82 -1.67 -19.56
CA MET A 235 6.58 -2.12 -20.72
C MET A 235 5.66 -2.05 -21.95
N PHE A 236 5.95 -1.16 -22.89
CA PHE A 236 5.19 -1.05 -24.14
C PHE A 236 5.95 -1.79 -25.25
N LEU A 237 5.30 -2.79 -25.83
CA LEU A 237 5.86 -3.66 -26.84
C LEU A 237 5.13 -3.49 -28.16
N VAL A 238 5.85 -3.73 -29.25
CA VAL A 238 5.31 -3.92 -30.59
C VAL A 238 5.70 -5.30 -31.10
N ALA A 239 4.81 -5.93 -31.87
CA ALA A 239 5.07 -7.22 -32.49
C ALA A 239 5.50 -7.04 -33.95
N ARG A 240 6.46 -7.85 -34.40
CA ARG A 240 6.81 -7.94 -35.82
C ARG A 240 5.76 -8.68 -36.62
N THR A 241 5.19 -9.72 -36.01
CA THR A 241 4.21 -10.59 -36.66
C THR A 241 3.05 -10.81 -35.72
N THR A 242 1.85 -10.58 -36.23
CA THR A 242 0.57 -10.86 -35.56
C THR A 242 -0.26 -11.79 -36.46
N SER A 243 -0.87 -12.80 -35.87
CA SER A 243 -1.72 -13.78 -36.55
C SER A 243 -3.05 -13.94 -35.82
N GLY A 244 -4.13 -14.07 -36.60
CA GLY A 244 -5.49 -14.06 -36.09
C GLY A 244 -6.14 -12.68 -36.17
N THR A 245 -7.45 -12.64 -35.96
CA THR A 245 -8.23 -11.40 -35.91
C THR A 245 -8.56 -11.10 -34.45
N PRO A 246 -8.17 -9.93 -33.91
CA PRO A 246 -8.50 -9.56 -32.54
C PRO A 246 -10.00 -9.63 -32.27
N VAL A 247 -10.37 -10.34 -31.21
CA VAL A 247 -11.75 -10.40 -30.69
C VAL A 247 -11.74 -10.07 -29.20
N ASN A 248 -12.85 -9.59 -28.64
CA ASN A 248 -12.94 -9.43 -27.20
C ASN A 248 -13.12 -10.81 -26.54
N ALA A 249 -12.02 -11.45 -26.13
CA ALA A 249 -12.04 -12.78 -25.53
C ALA A 249 -12.38 -12.76 -24.03
N GLU A 250 -12.30 -11.59 -23.38
CA GLU A 250 -12.71 -11.38 -21.99
C GLU A 250 -13.88 -10.37 -21.85
N PRO A 251 -15.08 -10.68 -22.39
CA PRO A 251 -16.21 -9.76 -22.38
C PRO A 251 -16.73 -9.40 -20.98
N HIS A 252 -16.25 -10.07 -19.93
CA HIS A 252 -16.57 -9.78 -18.55
C HIS A 252 -15.71 -8.66 -17.94
N LYS A 253 -14.53 -8.38 -18.54
CA LYS A 253 -13.58 -7.34 -18.14
C LYS A 253 -13.41 -6.21 -19.17
N CYS A 254 -13.75 -6.47 -20.43
CA CYS A 254 -13.70 -5.51 -21.51
C CYS A 254 -15.09 -5.36 -22.14
N ALA A 255 -15.59 -4.12 -22.21
CA ALA A 255 -16.91 -3.81 -22.76
C ALA A 255 -16.89 -3.80 -24.29
N GLU A 256 -15.79 -3.33 -24.87
CA GLU A 256 -15.71 -2.98 -26.28
C GLU A 256 -14.24 -2.83 -26.71
N LEU A 257 -13.96 -3.22 -27.96
CA LEU A 257 -12.68 -2.96 -28.64
C LEU A 257 -12.90 -1.94 -29.75
N ALA A 258 -11.99 -0.97 -29.88
CA ALA A 258 -12.02 -0.01 -30.98
C ALA A 258 -10.62 0.50 -31.34
N TRP A 259 -10.48 0.87 -32.61
CA TRP A 259 -9.24 1.42 -33.19
C TRP A 259 -9.29 2.95 -33.15
N PHE A 260 -8.23 3.58 -32.64
CA PHE A 260 -8.15 5.04 -32.52
C PHE A 260 -6.86 5.61 -33.14
N PRO A 261 -6.91 6.77 -33.80
CA PRO A 261 -5.68 7.46 -34.23
C PRO A 261 -4.78 7.77 -33.03
N VAL A 262 -3.48 7.56 -33.17
CA VAL A 262 -2.48 7.79 -32.09
C VAL A 262 -2.34 9.27 -31.71
N ASP A 263 -2.81 10.18 -32.56
CA ASP A 263 -2.86 11.63 -32.36
C ASP A 263 -4.25 12.14 -31.93
N ALA A 264 -5.26 11.26 -31.86
CA ALA A 264 -6.62 11.58 -31.47
C ALA A 264 -7.25 10.49 -30.57
N LEU A 265 -6.50 10.08 -29.54
CA LEU A 265 -6.97 9.12 -28.55
C LEU A 265 -8.19 9.67 -27.78
N PRO A 266 -9.16 8.83 -27.38
CA PRO A 266 -10.34 9.26 -26.63
C PRO A 266 -10.00 10.00 -25.33
N ASP A 267 -10.73 11.06 -24.99
CA ASP A 267 -10.50 11.84 -23.76
C ASP A 267 -10.43 10.94 -22.52
N ARG A 268 -11.32 9.94 -22.44
CA ARG A 268 -11.35 8.93 -21.38
C ARG A 268 -10.40 7.76 -21.64
N THR A 269 -9.14 8.04 -21.96
CA THR A 269 -8.08 7.03 -22.02
C THR A 269 -7.31 7.04 -20.71
N VAL A 270 -7.01 5.86 -20.19
CA VAL A 270 -6.24 5.70 -18.95
C VAL A 270 -4.92 6.48 -19.06
N PRO A 271 -4.61 7.41 -18.13
CA PRO A 271 -3.57 8.41 -18.35
C PRO A 271 -2.18 7.86 -18.68
N TYR A 272 -1.72 6.82 -17.98
CA TYR A 272 -0.40 6.25 -18.25
C TYR A 272 -0.36 5.45 -19.56
N ALA A 273 -1.49 4.88 -19.98
CA ALA A 273 -1.62 4.22 -21.28
C ALA A 273 -1.53 5.25 -22.42
N ARG A 274 -2.25 6.38 -22.29
CA ARG A 274 -2.14 7.53 -23.20
C ARG A 274 -0.69 8.02 -23.29
N ALA A 275 -0.05 8.26 -22.15
CA ALA A 275 1.33 8.73 -22.11
C ALA A 275 2.30 7.76 -22.80
N GLY A 276 2.12 6.44 -22.63
CA GLY A 276 2.94 5.44 -23.31
C GLY A 276 2.71 5.39 -24.83
N ILE A 277 1.46 5.52 -25.30
CA ILE A 277 1.16 5.59 -26.74
C ILE A 277 1.79 6.85 -27.36
N GLU A 278 1.62 8.00 -26.71
CA GLU A 278 2.19 9.27 -27.15
C GLU A 278 3.73 9.21 -27.17
N ALA A 279 4.35 8.59 -26.16
CA ALA A 279 5.80 8.43 -26.11
C ALA A 279 6.34 7.48 -27.19
N VAL A 280 5.62 6.39 -27.51
CA VAL A 280 6.00 5.51 -28.63
C VAL A 280 5.87 6.23 -29.97
N ARG A 281 4.80 7.02 -30.17
CA ARG A 281 4.65 7.88 -31.35
C ARG A 281 5.80 8.86 -31.49
N ASP A 282 6.25 9.44 -30.39
CA ASP A 282 7.32 10.43 -30.34
C ASP A 282 8.73 9.79 -30.29
N GLU A 283 8.83 8.46 -30.52
CA GLU A 283 10.06 7.67 -30.55
C GLU A 283 10.92 7.77 -29.28
N LEU A 284 10.28 8.00 -28.12
CA LEU A 284 10.96 8.03 -26.84
C LEU A 284 11.15 6.61 -26.32
N GLY A 285 12.37 6.22 -25.96
CA GLY A 285 12.63 4.93 -25.34
C GLY A 285 12.20 4.83 -23.86
N PHE A 286 12.04 5.96 -23.18
CA PHE A 286 11.74 6.02 -21.75
C PHE A 286 10.98 7.31 -21.36
N SER A 287 10.07 7.22 -20.38
CA SER A 287 9.41 8.39 -19.78
C SER A 287 9.16 8.24 -18.28
N LEU A 288 9.07 9.39 -17.61
CA LEU A 288 8.52 9.52 -16.26
C LEU A 288 7.09 10.06 -16.37
N HIS A 289 6.12 9.33 -15.82
CA HIS A 289 4.71 9.76 -15.83
C HIS A 289 4.13 9.83 -14.41
N GLY A 290 3.65 11.01 -14.00
CA GLY A 290 3.06 11.23 -12.66
C GLY A 290 4.09 11.41 -11.53
N TRP A 291 5.34 11.73 -11.88
CA TRP A 291 6.41 12.03 -10.91
C TRP A 291 6.42 13.47 -10.41
N ASP A 292 5.77 14.37 -11.13
CA ASP A 292 5.53 15.75 -10.69
C ASP A 292 4.43 15.83 -9.63
N LEU A 293 4.28 17.00 -9.01
CA LEU A 293 3.18 17.25 -8.10
C LEU A 293 1.84 17.17 -8.86
N PRO A 294 0.89 16.34 -8.42
CA PRO A 294 -0.39 16.22 -9.09
C PRO A 294 -1.22 17.48 -8.90
N THR A 295 -1.94 17.88 -9.94
CA THR A 295 -2.95 18.94 -9.86
C THR A 295 -4.20 18.45 -9.11
N VAL A 296 -5.03 19.39 -8.65
CA VAL A 296 -6.34 19.11 -8.04
C VAL A 296 -7.15 18.16 -8.92
N SER A 297 -7.26 18.51 -10.20
CA SER A 297 -8.05 17.75 -11.17
C SER A 297 -7.51 16.34 -11.41
N LEU A 298 -6.19 16.15 -11.34
CA LEU A 298 -5.58 14.81 -11.43
C LEU A 298 -5.91 13.94 -10.21
N LEU A 299 -5.91 14.52 -9.02
CA LEU A 299 -6.29 13.82 -7.79
C LEU A 299 -7.77 13.43 -7.82
N GLU A 300 -8.65 14.37 -8.18
CA GLU A 300 -10.09 14.13 -8.32
C GLU A 300 -10.39 13.04 -9.35
N ALA A 301 -9.76 13.11 -10.52
CA ALA A 301 -9.93 12.08 -11.55
C ALA A 301 -9.45 10.70 -11.08
N GLU A 302 -8.33 10.62 -10.36
CA GLU A 302 -7.84 9.35 -9.80
C GLU A 302 -8.75 8.79 -8.71
N ALA A 303 -9.37 9.65 -7.89
CA ALA A 303 -10.35 9.21 -6.89
C ALA A 303 -11.54 8.53 -7.52
N VAL A 304 -12.09 9.15 -8.58
CA VAL A 304 -13.19 8.57 -9.35
C VAL A 304 -12.76 7.22 -9.95
N ARG A 305 -11.57 7.14 -10.56
CA ARG A 305 -11.04 5.88 -11.14
C ARG A 305 -10.88 4.78 -10.11
N ALA A 306 -10.46 5.11 -8.89
CA ALA A 306 -10.20 4.14 -7.83
C ALA A 306 -11.41 3.89 -6.90
N GLY A 307 -12.55 4.54 -7.18
CA GLY A 307 -13.80 4.36 -6.42
C GLY A 307 -13.78 4.97 -5.03
N PHE A 308 -13.05 6.09 -4.86
CA PHE A 308 -13.11 6.91 -3.64
C PHE A 308 -14.20 7.97 -3.76
N GLU A 309 -14.99 8.12 -2.71
CA GLU A 309 -16.07 9.10 -2.58
C GLU A 309 -15.61 10.41 -1.95
N GLU A 310 -14.49 10.38 -1.22
CA GLU A 310 -13.89 11.54 -0.57
C GLU A 310 -12.38 11.62 -0.82
N LEU A 311 -11.86 12.84 -0.99
CA LEU A 311 -10.43 13.11 -1.02
C LEU A 311 -10.03 14.09 0.07
N SER A 312 -8.83 13.89 0.60
CA SER A 312 -8.18 14.86 1.50
C SER A 312 -6.69 14.98 1.18
N VAL A 313 -6.12 16.15 1.42
CA VAL A 313 -4.68 16.39 1.30
C VAL A 313 -4.16 16.87 2.63
N SER A 314 -3.16 16.19 3.16
CA SER A 314 -2.44 16.56 4.37
C SER A 314 -1.11 17.19 3.98
N LEU A 315 -0.92 18.46 4.31
CA LEU A 315 0.37 19.14 4.18
C LEU A 315 1.09 19.09 5.51
N ILE A 316 2.29 18.55 5.50
CA ILE A 316 3.17 18.56 6.66
C ILE A 316 4.33 19.50 6.35
N GLY A 317 4.41 20.61 7.09
CA GLY A 317 5.48 21.59 6.96
C GLY A 317 6.43 21.57 8.16
N HIS A 318 7.72 21.78 7.92
CA HIS A 318 8.73 21.94 8.98
C HIS A 318 9.38 23.32 8.93
N HIS A 319 9.43 24.01 10.08
CA HIS A 319 10.10 25.30 10.24
C HIS A 319 10.55 25.49 11.69
N ASP A 320 11.83 25.80 11.93
CA ASP A 320 12.42 26.10 13.24
C ASP A 320 11.97 25.14 14.37
N GLY A 321 12.10 23.82 14.13
CA GLY A 321 11.75 22.79 15.12
C GLY A 321 10.24 22.66 15.40
N SER A 322 9.38 23.21 14.54
CA SER A 322 7.93 23.09 14.62
C SER A 322 7.38 22.36 13.40
N VAL A 323 6.37 21.51 13.64
CA VAL A 323 5.58 20.87 12.57
C VAL A 323 4.27 21.63 12.44
N LEU A 324 3.97 22.08 11.22
CA LEU A 324 2.68 22.64 10.87
C LEU A 324 1.85 21.54 10.21
N VAL A 325 0.65 21.31 10.74
CA VAL A 325 -0.35 20.51 10.06
C VAL A 325 -1.62 21.33 9.96
N LEU A 326 -2.09 21.55 8.74
CA LEU A 326 -3.38 22.20 8.49
C LEU A 326 -4.48 21.21 8.94
N SER A 327 -5.57 21.63 9.60
CA SER A 327 -6.64 20.73 10.05
C SER A 327 -8.01 21.25 9.67
N ASP A 328 -8.94 20.33 9.40
CA ASP A 328 -10.39 20.57 9.52
C ASP A 328 -10.90 19.89 10.81
N GLU A 329 -11.97 20.38 11.41
CA GLU A 329 -12.39 20.12 12.80
C GLU A 329 -13.13 18.79 13.02
N GLU A 330 -13.39 18.00 11.98
CA GLU A 330 -14.38 16.91 12.08
C GLU A 330 -13.84 15.58 12.64
N THR A 331 -12.53 15.44 12.82
CA THR A 331 -11.94 14.24 13.42
C THR A 331 -11.06 14.65 14.59
N ASP A 332 -11.45 14.29 15.82
CA ASP A 332 -10.74 14.54 17.09
C ASP A 332 -9.39 13.75 17.21
N ARG A 333 -8.75 13.50 16.06
CA ARG A 333 -7.39 12.98 15.87
C ARG A 333 -6.47 14.19 15.66
N LEU A 334 -5.22 14.14 16.14
CA LEU A 334 -4.23 15.24 15.94
C LEU A 334 -4.19 15.72 14.48
N PRO A 335 -3.95 17.03 14.25
CA PRO A 335 -4.42 17.77 13.09
C PRO A 335 -3.90 17.12 11.83
N SER A 336 -4.79 16.65 10.98
CA SER A 336 -4.50 16.28 9.61
C SER A 336 -5.56 16.98 8.79
N THR A 337 -5.18 17.59 7.67
CA THR A 337 -6.13 18.41 6.93
C THR A 337 -7.10 17.46 6.27
N VAL A 338 -8.26 17.28 6.88
CA VAL A 338 -9.44 16.86 6.14
C VAL A 338 -9.85 18.08 5.34
N ALA A 339 -9.16 18.41 4.25
CA ALA A 339 -9.71 19.38 3.31
C ALA A 339 -10.90 18.72 2.60
N ARG A 340 -12.02 18.54 3.30
CA ARG A 340 -13.30 18.17 2.68
C ARG A 340 -13.63 19.20 1.62
N HIS A 341 -13.33 20.48 1.89
CA HIS A 341 -13.33 21.60 0.94
C HIS A 341 -12.09 22.49 1.16
N GLY A 342 -11.21 22.62 0.15
CA GLY A 342 -9.97 23.39 0.26
C GLY A 342 -8.73 22.79 -0.41
N LEU A 343 -8.90 21.72 -1.19
CA LEU A 343 -7.84 21.05 -1.96
C LEU A 343 -7.03 22.03 -2.80
N GLU A 344 -7.69 22.99 -3.47
CA GLU A 344 -7.04 24.08 -4.20
C GLU A 344 -6.17 24.97 -3.31
N ALA A 345 -6.62 25.32 -2.10
CA ALA A 345 -5.85 26.19 -1.20
C ALA A 345 -4.61 25.45 -0.63
N ALA A 346 -4.77 24.17 -0.27
CA ALA A 346 -3.65 23.33 0.15
C ALA A 346 -2.64 23.11 -0.99
N LEU A 347 -3.12 22.88 -2.21
CA LEU A 347 -2.27 22.72 -3.37
C LEU A 347 -1.61 24.01 -3.82
N ARG A 348 -2.23 25.20 -3.65
CA ARG A 348 -1.56 26.49 -3.91
C ARG A 348 -0.33 26.69 -3.02
N VAL A 349 -0.44 26.36 -1.72
CA VAL A 349 0.71 26.38 -0.81
C VAL A 349 1.81 25.41 -1.27
N LEU A 350 1.42 24.25 -1.82
CA LEU A 350 2.36 23.27 -2.38
C LEU A 350 2.99 23.74 -3.70
N THR A 351 2.23 24.33 -4.62
CA THR A 351 2.72 24.80 -5.93
C THR A 351 3.60 26.03 -5.81
N ASP A 352 3.39 26.88 -4.80
CA ASP A 352 4.27 28.01 -4.49
C ASP A 352 5.56 27.56 -3.76
N SER A 353 5.67 26.27 -3.43
CA SER A 353 6.85 25.65 -2.83
C SER A 353 7.47 24.67 -3.81
N ASP A 354 8.50 25.11 -4.53
CA ASP A 354 9.31 24.27 -5.45
C ASP A 354 9.94 23.03 -4.78
N GLN A 355 9.89 22.95 -3.45
CA GLN A 355 10.42 21.86 -2.64
C GLN A 355 9.33 20.94 -2.07
N ALA A 356 8.08 21.11 -2.49
CA ALA A 356 7.00 20.22 -2.11
C ALA A 356 7.22 18.81 -2.72
N ARG A 357 7.14 17.79 -1.87
CA ARG A 357 7.28 16.37 -2.25
C ARG A 357 6.08 15.55 -1.79
N PHE A 358 5.62 14.65 -2.63
CA PHE A 358 4.68 13.63 -2.23
C PHE A 358 5.35 12.65 -1.26
N VAL A 359 4.64 12.27 -0.20
CA VAL A 359 5.14 11.41 0.88
C VAL A 359 4.47 10.05 0.84
N GLY A 360 3.16 10.02 0.67
CA GLY A 360 2.37 8.79 0.69
C GLY A 360 0.88 9.06 0.67
N ALA A 361 0.09 8.00 0.70
CA ALA A 361 -1.36 8.09 0.79
C ALA A 361 -1.93 7.02 1.74
N ASP A 362 -3.04 7.33 2.38
CA ASP A 362 -3.77 6.44 3.28
C ASP A 362 -5.25 6.40 2.90
N ASP A 363 -5.84 5.22 2.87
CA ASP A 363 -7.29 5.04 2.72
C ASP A 363 -7.98 5.20 4.09
N TYR A 364 -9.17 5.80 4.11
CA TYR A 364 -9.96 5.96 5.33
C TYR A 364 -11.46 5.78 5.07
N ILE A 365 -12.21 5.50 6.14
CA ILE A 365 -13.66 5.63 6.15
C ILE A 365 -14.02 6.89 6.92
N SER A 366 -14.80 7.75 6.28
CA SER A 366 -15.20 9.02 6.85
C SER A 366 -16.22 8.84 7.98
N VAL A 367 -16.46 9.87 8.79
CA VAL A 367 -17.49 9.81 9.85
C VAL A 367 -18.89 9.50 9.30
N ASP A 368 -19.11 9.80 8.02
CA ASP A 368 -20.35 9.55 7.29
C ASP A 368 -20.37 8.17 6.60
N GLY A 369 -19.35 7.34 6.82
CA GLY A 369 -19.23 5.99 6.25
C GLY A 369 -18.73 5.94 4.80
N ARG A 370 -18.33 7.08 4.21
CA ARG A 370 -17.84 7.15 2.83
C ARG A 370 -16.39 6.70 2.73
N ARG A 371 -16.03 6.03 1.64
CA ARG A 371 -14.64 5.61 1.39
C ARG A 371 -13.81 6.78 0.88
N GLY A 372 -12.80 7.18 1.63
CA GLY A 372 -11.93 8.30 1.30
C GLY A 372 -10.47 7.90 1.10
N ARG A 373 -9.72 8.76 0.40
CA ARG A 373 -8.26 8.68 0.30
C ARG A 373 -7.61 10.00 0.72
N ARG A 374 -6.56 9.89 1.53
CA ARG A 374 -5.74 11.00 1.98
C ARG A 374 -4.40 10.95 1.27
N PHE A 375 -3.96 12.06 0.68
CA PHE A 375 -2.62 12.21 0.13
C PHE A 375 -1.78 13.10 1.05
N VAL A 376 -0.56 12.69 1.34
CA VAL A 376 0.34 13.38 2.26
C VAL A 376 1.49 13.97 1.47
N PHE A 377 1.74 15.27 1.70
CA PHE A 377 2.85 16.00 1.09
C PHE A 377 3.71 16.66 2.17
N ALA A 378 5.00 16.78 1.88
CA ALA A 378 5.96 17.48 2.70
C ALA A 378 6.51 18.68 1.95
N ALA A 379 6.61 19.84 2.61
CA ALA A 379 7.25 21.02 2.04
C ALA A 379 7.99 21.82 3.13
N PRO A 380 9.14 22.45 2.82
CA PRO A 380 9.71 23.47 3.69
C PRO A 380 8.79 24.70 3.67
N LEU A 381 8.49 25.24 4.84
CA LEU A 381 7.61 26.41 4.91
C LEU A 381 8.41 27.71 4.71
N PRO A 382 7.94 28.63 3.85
CA PRO A 382 8.55 29.95 3.72
C PRO A 382 8.48 30.73 5.03
N ALA A 383 9.56 31.43 5.38
CA ALA A 383 9.57 32.37 6.48
C ALA A 383 8.51 33.48 6.22
N GLY A 384 7.50 33.57 7.08
CA GLY A 384 6.42 34.57 6.96
C GLY A 384 5.17 34.12 6.21
N SER A 385 5.00 32.82 5.91
CA SER A 385 3.71 32.30 5.42
C SER A 385 2.55 32.72 6.35
N PRO A 386 1.38 33.18 5.85
CA PRO A 386 0.28 33.67 6.69
C PRO A 386 -0.25 32.61 7.69
N ALA A 387 0.06 31.33 7.45
CA ALA A 387 -0.13 30.23 8.39
C ALA A 387 0.69 30.36 9.70
N LEU A 388 1.74 31.20 9.72
CA LEU A 388 2.61 31.48 10.87
C LEU A 388 2.19 32.74 11.66
N GLY A 389 1.15 33.46 11.21
CA GLY A 389 0.67 34.70 11.83
C GLY A 389 -0.34 34.46 12.97
N SER A 390 0.12 34.64 14.22
CA SER A 390 -0.66 34.85 15.47
C SER A 390 -2.13 34.37 15.52
N ALA A 391 -2.39 33.08 15.37
CA ALA A 391 -3.65 32.52 15.89
C ALA A 391 -3.45 32.23 17.38
N ALA A 392 -3.83 33.22 18.21
CA ALA A 392 -3.91 33.06 19.65
C ALA A 392 -4.75 31.82 20.00
N VAL A 393 -4.21 30.99 20.90
CA VAL A 393 -4.95 29.88 21.53
C VAL A 393 -6.03 30.51 22.42
N SER A 394 -7.20 30.82 21.87
CA SER A 394 -8.37 31.17 22.67
C SER A 394 -9.21 29.92 22.90
N ARG A 395 -9.14 29.38 24.13
CA ARG A 395 -10.15 28.48 24.67
C ARG A 395 -11.43 29.30 24.89
N GLU A 396 -12.57 28.66 24.61
CA GLU A 396 -13.96 29.10 24.86
C GLU A 396 -14.69 29.86 23.74
N SER A 397 -15.71 29.20 23.19
CA SER A 397 -17.04 29.78 22.97
C SER A 397 -18.02 28.64 22.63
N THR A 398 -18.86 28.29 23.61
CA THR A 398 -20.05 27.45 23.45
C THR A 398 -21.15 28.23 22.72
N ALA A 399 -21.27 28.08 21.40
CA ALA A 399 -22.48 28.48 20.68
C ALA A 399 -22.70 27.54 19.47
N PRO A 400 -23.94 27.08 19.22
CA PRO A 400 -24.23 26.18 18.10
C PRO A 400 -24.15 26.96 16.78
N ALA A 401 -23.47 26.39 15.79
CA ALA A 401 -23.34 26.97 14.45
C ALA A 401 -24.53 26.58 13.57
N GLU A 402 -25.06 27.54 12.80
CA GLU A 402 -26.07 27.31 11.77
C GLU A 402 -25.51 26.49 10.59
N ALA A 403 -26.34 25.62 10.03
CA ALA A 403 -25.99 24.76 8.90
C ALA A 403 -25.92 25.58 7.60
N GLY A 404 -24.74 25.62 6.96
CA GLY A 404 -24.61 26.07 5.56
C GLY A 404 -23.46 27.02 5.24
N ALA A 405 -22.77 27.60 6.23
CA ALA A 405 -21.55 28.38 6.00
C ALA A 405 -20.34 27.56 6.45
N GLY A 406 -19.50 27.13 5.51
CA GLY A 406 -18.25 26.42 5.82
C GLY A 406 -17.41 27.21 6.82
N ARG A 407 -16.99 26.56 7.91
CA ARG A 407 -16.09 27.17 8.90
C ARG A 407 -14.71 27.41 8.25
N PRO A 408 -14.02 28.52 8.56
CA PRO A 408 -12.70 28.81 8.00
C PRO A 408 -11.66 27.81 8.51
N ALA A 409 -10.77 27.35 7.62
CA ALA A 409 -9.65 26.48 7.96
C ALA A 409 -8.80 27.09 9.09
N ARG A 410 -8.54 26.32 10.16
CA ARG A 410 -7.69 26.74 11.27
C ARG A 410 -6.31 26.10 11.17
N VAL A 411 -5.27 26.92 11.27
CA VAL A 411 -3.89 26.45 11.30
C VAL A 411 -3.49 26.17 12.75
N ARG A 412 -2.96 24.97 13.04
CA ARG A 412 -2.44 24.61 14.36
C ARG A 412 -0.94 24.33 14.28
N ARG A 413 -0.17 25.06 15.09
CA ARG A 413 1.28 24.81 15.28
C ARG A 413 1.45 23.89 16.49
N LEU A 414 2.17 22.79 16.31
CA LEU A 414 2.54 21.90 17.41
C LEU A 414 4.07 21.93 17.60
N PRO A 415 4.57 22.17 18.83
CA PRO A 415 5.98 21.95 19.16
C PRO A 415 6.34 20.47 18.91
N ALA A 416 7.54 20.20 18.38
CA ALA A 416 7.95 18.82 18.03
C ALA A 416 7.86 17.84 19.20
N GLN A 417 8.13 18.29 20.43
CA GLN A 417 8.02 17.49 21.66
C GLN A 417 6.60 17.05 22.02
N ASP A 418 5.57 17.73 21.48
CA ASP A 418 4.17 17.46 21.75
C ASP A 418 3.53 16.58 20.66
N VAL A 419 4.34 16.13 19.68
CA VAL A 419 3.91 15.31 18.56
C VAL A 419 4.06 13.83 18.89
N ASP A 420 2.93 13.14 19.06
CA ASP A 420 2.88 11.69 19.21
C ASP A 420 2.66 10.99 17.87
N ALA A 421 3.75 10.56 17.23
CA ALA A 421 3.71 9.88 15.93
C ALA A 421 2.95 8.54 15.98
N SER A 422 2.84 7.88 17.14
CA SER A 422 2.16 6.59 17.26
C SER A 422 0.65 6.68 16.98
N ARG A 423 0.08 7.88 17.12
CA ARG A 423 -1.33 8.18 16.88
C ARG A 423 -1.63 8.66 15.46
N MET A 424 -0.61 8.72 14.60
CA MET A 424 -0.73 9.19 13.22
C MET A 424 -1.03 8.05 12.24
N PRO A 425 -1.76 8.33 11.13
CA PRO A 425 -1.83 7.46 9.96
C PRO A 425 -0.44 7.04 9.45
N HIS A 426 -0.36 5.93 8.72
CA HIS A 426 0.91 5.31 8.36
C HIS A 426 1.82 6.26 7.57
N ALA A 427 1.30 6.95 6.55
CA ALA A 427 2.11 7.85 5.72
C ALA A 427 2.61 9.07 6.50
N GLU A 428 1.78 9.64 7.39
CA GLU A 428 2.15 10.78 8.24
C GLU A 428 3.17 10.37 9.32
N ARG A 429 2.97 9.20 9.94
CA ARG A 429 3.84 8.62 10.97
C ARG A 429 5.26 8.41 10.46
N ALA A 430 5.42 7.81 9.28
CA ALA A 430 6.73 7.48 8.74
C ALA A 430 7.60 8.73 8.56
N LEU A 431 7.00 9.81 8.04
CA LEU A 431 7.66 11.08 7.82
C LEU A 431 7.97 11.81 9.14
N VAL A 432 6.98 11.92 10.03
CA VAL A 432 7.17 12.59 11.32
C VAL A 432 8.22 11.86 12.16
N ALA A 433 8.26 10.53 12.09
CA ALA A 433 9.28 9.74 12.76
C ALA A 433 10.69 9.98 12.18
N GLN A 434 10.85 10.12 10.85
CA GLN A 434 12.13 10.52 10.24
C GLN A 434 12.58 11.90 10.75
N TRP A 435 11.68 12.88 10.76
CA TRP A 435 12.00 14.22 11.20
C TRP A 435 12.32 14.33 12.69
N LEU A 436 11.61 13.59 13.56
CA LEU A 436 11.93 13.51 14.98
C LEU A 436 13.32 12.88 15.24
N ARG A 437 13.83 12.09 14.29
CA ARG A 437 15.21 11.54 14.32
C ARG A 437 16.26 12.47 13.68
N GLY A 438 15.85 13.57 13.05
CA GLY A 438 16.74 14.50 12.35
C GLY A 438 17.24 13.99 10.99
N GLU A 439 16.53 13.02 10.40
CA GLU A 439 16.71 12.50 9.03
C GLU A 439 15.86 13.28 8.02
#